data_AF-A0A2V9PUK3-F1
#
_entry.id   AF-A0A2V9PUK3-F1
#
_cell.length_a   1.000
_cell.length_b   1.000
_cell.length_c   1.000
_cell.angle_alpha   90.00
_cell.angle_beta   90.00
_cell.angle_gamma   90.00
#
_symmetry.space_group_name_H-M   'P 1'
#
loop_
_entity.id
_entity.type
_entity.pdbx_description
1 polymer ?
#
loop_
_entity_poly.entity_id
_entity_poly.type
_entity_poly.pdbx_seq_one_letter_code
_entity_poly.pdbx_strand_id
1 'polypeptide(L)'
;MAEENSPPSVPDTSREASADFAPAPEKPYTPAARRKRRRNLVILVVAVVVVVSGLFLWRYFSSYESTDDAQADVHLYPVSARVSGYVIQVNVNDNQWVEKGTVLVEIDPTDYQVAVAQAQANLANAKHTAQSLNITVPITSVSTSSQLESASSGIEDASADVTAAEKQLTAVHAQLEQAQANDVRAQDDLHRYKLLVDKREVAPQVYDQALASAKSSTAAIAAASANESAAEQFIQQARSRLTQAAANHKSAETGPQQVSSTRARVRAAIADVEQRRAMLQQAQLN
;
A
#
# COMPACT_ATOMS: atom_id res chain seq x y z
N MET A 1 91.52 -51.97 36.05
CA MET A 1 91.29 -52.00 34.60
C MET A 1 91.30 -50.54 34.18
N ALA A 2 92.46 -50.01 33.77
CA ALA A 2 93.14 -50.27 32.48
C ALA A 2 92.47 -49.38 31.39
N GLU A 3 93.16 -48.40 30.81
CA GLU A 3 94.21 -48.54 29.77
C GLU A 3 93.59 -48.98 28.41
N GLU A 4 93.99 -48.46 27.24
CA GLU A 4 95.22 -47.71 26.92
C GLU A 4 95.08 -46.83 25.64
N ASN A 5 96.14 -46.05 25.38
CA ASN A 5 96.73 -45.71 24.07
C ASN A 5 96.43 -44.39 23.30
N SER A 6 97.56 -43.89 22.75
CA SER A 6 97.78 -42.76 21.83
C SER A 6 98.54 -43.34 20.60
N PRO A 7 99.63 -42.78 20.00
CA PRO A 7 100.17 -41.42 19.77
C PRO A 7 100.29 -41.15 18.23
N PRO A 8 101.21 -40.35 17.60
CA PRO A 8 102.18 -39.30 18.01
C PRO A 8 101.93 -37.95 17.23
N SER A 9 102.84 -37.01 16.85
CA SER A 9 104.31 -36.83 16.94
C SER A 9 104.79 -35.35 16.88
N VAL A 10 105.67 -35.02 17.84
CA VAL A 10 106.93 -34.20 17.86
C VAL A 10 107.79 -34.06 16.57
N PRO A 11 108.91 -33.25 16.53
CA PRO A 11 109.31 -32.02 17.25
C PRO A 11 110.10 -30.97 16.37
N ASP A 12 110.67 -29.88 16.94
CA ASP A 12 112.13 -29.67 17.22
C ASP A 12 112.55 -28.16 17.44
N THR A 13 113.86 -27.83 17.54
CA THR A 13 114.37 -26.76 18.43
C THR A 13 115.65 -25.99 18.00
N SER A 14 115.71 -24.70 18.39
CA SER A 14 116.90 -23.92 18.86
C SER A 14 117.98 -23.35 17.88
N ARG A 15 118.76 -22.37 18.40
CA ARG A 15 120.14 -21.92 18.01
C ARG A 15 120.32 -21.06 16.72
N GLU A 16 121.33 -20.19 16.55
CA GLU A 16 122.38 -19.58 17.43
C GLU A 16 123.04 -18.31 16.80
N ALA A 17 123.74 -17.47 17.61
CA ALA A 17 124.92 -16.61 17.27
C ALA A 17 124.77 -15.50 16.18
N SER A 18 125.64 -14.49 15.91
CA SER A 18 126.84 -13.81 16.48
C SER A 18 127.19 -12.60 15.56
N ALA A 19 128.02 -11.57 15.84
CA ALA A 19 128.61 -10.90 17.03
C ALA A 19 129.38 -9.62 16.55
N ASP A 20 130.06 -8.87 17.44
CA ASP A 20 131.14 -7.87 17.18
C ASP A 20 130.81 -6.56 16.37
N PHE A 21 131.50 -5.40 16.51
CA PHE A 21 132.70 -4.96 17.27
C PHE A 21 132.56 -3.47 17.75
N ALA A 22 133.52 -2.92 18.54
CA ALA A 22 133.50 -1.57 19.18
C ALA A 22 134.57 -0.57 18.59
N PRO A 23 134.95 0.64 19.14
CA PRO A 23 134.58 1.39 20.37
C PRO A 23 134.40 2.96 20.22
N ALA A 24 134.67 3.78 21.26
CA ALA A 24 134.28 5.23 21.43
C ALA A 24 135.44 6.28 21.35
N PRO A 25 135.15 7.62 21.40
CA PRO A 25 135.57 8.49 22.54
C PRO A 25 134.60 9.69 22.90
N GLU A 26 135.06 10.72 23.64
CA GLU A 26 134.24 11.66 24.48
C GLU A 26 134.10 13.17 24.07
N LYS A 27 133.01 13.83 24.57
CA LYS A 27 132.84 15.27 24.99
C LYS A 27 132.89 16.39 23.90
N PRO A 28 132.46 17.68 24.15
CA PRO A 28 132.02 18.35 25.39
C PRO A 28 130.58 18.99 25.37
N TYR A 29 130.37 20.23 25.86
CA TYR A 29 129.16 20.76 26.56
C TYR A 29 128.59 22.10 25.99
N THR A 30 127.46 22.61 26.56
CA THR A 30 126.80 23.96 26.41
C THR A 30 125.56 24.10 25.46
N PRO A 31 124.62 25.09 25.64
CA PRO A 31 123.16 24.83 25.54
C PRO A 31 122.28 25.81 24.70
N ALA A 32 120.96 25.52 24.54
CA ALA A 32 119.93 26.53 24.13
C ALA A 32 118.45 26.19 24.47
N ALA A 33 117.61 27.22 24.57
CA ALA A 33 116.32 27.29 25.26
C ALA A 33 115.01 26.99 24.46
N ARG A 34 113.91 26.77 25.23
CA ARG A 34 112.47 27.09 24.94
C ARG A 34 111.72 26.42 23.74
N ARG A 35 110.80 25.48 24.05
CA ARG A 35 109.56 25.25 23.24
C ARG A 35 108.28 24.83 24.02
N LYS A 36 108.19 25.16 25.32
CA LYS A 36 107.18 24.62 26.27
C LYS A 36 105.71 25.11 26.10
N ARG A 37 105.36 25.88 25.05
CA ARG A 37 104.05 26.58 24.94
C ARG A 37 103.03 25.98 23.96
N ARG A 38 103.42 25.13 22.99
CA ARG A 38 102.48 24.55 22.00
C ARG A 38 101.74 23.29 22.52
N ARG A 39 102.41 22.42 23.29
CA ARG A 39 101.80 21.16 23.79
C ARG A 39 100.57 21.41 24.66
N ASN A 40 100.65 22.39 25.57
CA ASN A 40 99.56 22.74 26.46
C ASN A 40 98.34 23.32 25.70
N LEU A 41 98.56 24.00 24.56
CA LEU A 41 97.48 24.51 23.73
C LEU A 41 96.69 23.37 23.08
N VAL A 42 97.38 22.35 22.54
CA VAL A 42 96.74 21.17 21.94
C VAL A 42 95.96 20.38 22.99
N ILE A 43 96.54 20.17 24.18
CA ILE A 43 95.84 19.51 25.30
C ILE A 43 94.58 20.30 25.70
N LEU A 44 94.64 21.64 25.75
CA LEU A 44 93.48 22.47 26.06
C LEU A 44 92.41 22.40 24.96
N VAL A 45 92.79 22.42 23.68
CA VAL A 45 91.83 22.26 22.57
C VAL A 45 91.17 20.88 22.59
N VAL A 46 91.93 19.80 22.82
CA VAL A 46 91.36 18.45 22.94
C VAL A 46 90.46 18.34 24.16
N ALA A 47 90.82 18.93 25.31
CA ALA A 47 89.97 18.97 26.49
C ALA A 47 88.67 19.75 26.25
N VAL A 48 88.74 20.90 25.56
CA VAL A 48 87.55 21.68 25.17
C VAL A 48 86.68 20.90 24.19
N VAL A 49 87.26 20.21 23.21
CA VAL A 49 86.50 19.34 22.28
C VAL A 49 85.82 18.21 23.05
N VAL A 50 86.52 17.49 23.93
CA VAL A 50 85.93 16.41 24.75
C VAL A 50 84.81 16.94 25.66
N VAL A 51 84.98 18.12 26.27
CA VAL A 51 83.94 18.75 27.11
C VAL A 51 82.74 19.20 26.27
N VAL A 52 82.95 19.79 25.09
CA VAL A 52 81.86 20.22 24.19
C VAL A 52 81.14 19.03 23.59
N SER A 53 81.85 17.98 23.16
CA SER A 53 81.26 16.71 22.71
C SER A 53 80.51 16.02 23.84
N GLY A 54 81.06 15.98 25.05
CA GLY A 54 80.39 15.45 26.24
C GLY A 54 79.12 16.22 26.58
N LEU A 55 79.15 17.55 26.52
CA LEU A 55 77.97 18.40 26.68
C LEU A 55 76.93 18.16 25.57
N PHE A 56 77.33 18.03 24.32
CA PHE A 56 76.43 17.73 23.21
C PHE A 56 75.79 16.35 23.33
N LEU A 57 76.57 15.31 23.67
CA LEU A 57 76.08 13.95 23.87
C LEU A 57 75.18 13.85 25.11
N TRP A 58 75.56 14.47 26.22
CA TRP A 58 74.71 14.54 27.42
C TRP A 58 73.41 15.30 27.13
N ARG A 59 73.48 16.45 26.43
CA ARG A 59 72.30 17.21 26.01
C ARG A 59 71.42 16.40 25.05
N TYR A 60 72.00 15.60 24.17
CA TYR A 60 71.28 14.73 23.22
C TYR A 60 70.57 13.59 23.96
N PHE A 61 71.30 12.73 24.68
CA PHE A 61 70.72 11.60 25.41
C PHE A 61 69.78 12.04 26.53
N SER A 62 70.02 13.17 27.19
CA SER A 62 69.11 13.72 28.22
C SER A 62 67.91 14.50 27.64
N SER A 63 67.68 14.48 26.32
CA SER A 63 66.50 15.11 25.68
C SER A 63 65.56 14.12 24.99
N TYR A 64 65.85 12.81 25.05
CA TYR A 64 65.03 11.75 24.46
C TYR A 64 64.71 10.69 25.52
N GLU A 65 63.46 10.68 25.99
CA GLU A 65 62.96 9.64 26.88
C GLU A 65 62.55 8.41 26.05
N SER A 66 62.96 7.21 26.48
CA SER A 66 62.67 5.95 25.79
C SER A 66 61.82 5.06 26.70
N THR A 67 60.53 4.99 26.43
CA THR A 67 59.58 4.12 27.15
C THR A 67 58.95 3.11 26.20
N ASP A 68 58.92 1.84 26.62
CA ASP A 68 58.14 0.79 25.94
C ASP A 68 56.65 0.82 26.35
N ASP A 69 56.32 1.49 27.47
CA ASP A 69 54.93 1.74 27.89
C ASP A 69 54.41 3.00 27.17
N ALA A 70 54.02 2.82 25.91
CA ALA A 70 53.46 3.85 25.04
C ALA A 70 52.02 3.47 24.64
N GLN A 71 51.06 4.22 25.13
CA GLN A 71 49.63 3.92 24.99
C GLN A 71 48.98 4.86 23.98
N ALA A 72 48.22 4.31 23.02
CA ALA A 72 47.49 5.09 22.03
C ALA A 72 46.04 5.33 22.49
N ASP A 73 45.66 6.60 22.62
CA ASP A 73 44.26 6.99 22.84
C ASP A 73 43.51 6.99 21.49
N VAL A 74 42.47 6.17 21.38
CA VAL A 74 41.79 5.87 20.10
C VAL A 74 40.27 5.91 20.28
N HIS A 75 39.61 6.69 19.42
CA HIS A 75 38.15 6.82 19.40
C HIS A 75 37.52 5.59 18.72
N LEU A 76 37.13 4.60 19.54
CA LEU A 76 36.49 3.36 19.12
C LEU A 76 35.00 3.60 18.79
N TYR A 77 34.63 3.45 17.52
CA TYR A 77 33.23 3.50 17.06
C TYR A 77 32.72 2.08 16.78
N PRO A 78 31.85 1.50 17.63
CA PRO A 78 31.34 0.16 17.42
C PRO A 78 30.40 0.11 16.21
N VAL A 79 30.65 -0.83 15.29
CA VAL A 79 29.78 -1.11 14.15
C VAL A 79 28.77 -2.18 14.54
N SER A 80 27.47 -1.88 14.42
CA SER A 80 26.38 -2.82 14.67
C SER A 80 25.58 -3.11 13.40
N ALA A 81 25.09 -4.34 13.28
CA ALA A 81 24.12 -4.70 12.24
C ALA A 81 22.77 -4.03 12.52
N ARG A 82 22.10 -3.55 11.47
CA ARG A 82 20.74 -2.99 11.57
C ARG A 82 19.67 -4.05 11.73
N VAL A 83 19.96 -5.28 11.32
CA VAL A 83 19.06 -6.44 11.32
C VAL A 83 19.77 -7.68 11.82
N SER A 84 19.01 -8.63 12.36
CA SER A 84 19.51 -9.83 13.04
C SER A 84 19.35 -11.08 12.17
N GLY A 85 20.46 -11.61 11.65
CA GLY A 85 20.50 -12.87 10.89
C GLY A 85 21.78 -13.65 11.13
N TYR A 86 21.90 -14.81 10.49
CA TYR A 86 23.09 -15.66 10.57
C TYR A 86 24.24 -15.08 9.73
N VAL A 87 25.43 -14.96 10.32
CA VAL A 87 26.64 -14.55 9.60
C VAL A 87 27.12 -15.71 8.72
N ILE A 88 27.27 -15.46 7.42
CA ILE A 88 27.79 -16.44 6.45
C ILE A 88 29.28 -16.26 6.20
N GLN A 89 29.81 -15.03 6.29
CA GLN A 89 31.23 -14.74 6.08
C GLN A 89 31.67 -13.49 6.84
N VAL A 90 32.93 -13.48 7.29
CA VAL A 90 33.62 -12.28 7.81
C VAL A 90 34.78 -12.00 6.85
N ASN A 91 34.83 -10.79 6.31
CA ASN A 91 35.69 -10.43 5.17
C ASN A 91 36.96 -9.66 5.58
N VAL A 92 37.22 -9.56 6.88
CA VAL A 92 38.31 -8.78 7.47
C VAL A 92 39.01 -9.52 8.60
N ASN A 93 40.28 -9.22 8.80
CA ASN A 93 41.10 -9.72 9.90
C ASN A 93 41.32 -8.62 10.95
N ASP A 94 41.76 -9.00 12.15
CA ASP A 94 42.08 -8.04 13.21
C ASP A 94 43.13 -7.01 12.77
N ASN A 95 42.89 -5.75 13.15
CA ASN A 95 43.73 -4.58 12.81
C ASN A 95 43.91 -4.31 11.29
N GLN A 96 43.09 -4.92 10.43
CA GLN A 96 43.10 -4.65 8.99
C GLN A 96 42.60 -3.22 8.67
N TRP A 97 43.37 -2.48 7.87
CA TRP A 97 42.93 -1.20 7.33
C TRP A 97 41.84 -1.39 6.27
N VAL A 98 40.77 -0.60 6.34
CA VAL A 98 39.57 -0.69 5.48
C VAL A 98 39.10 0.69 5.04
N GLU A 99 38.42 0.75 3.89
CA GLU A 99 37.88 1.99 3.34
C GLU A 99 36.36 2.12 3.55
N LYS A 100 35.83 3.33 3.38
CA LYS A 100 34.40 3.58 3.52
C LYS A 100 33.62 2.84 2.43
N GLY A 101 32.91 1.77 2.82
CA GLY A 101 32.11 0.94 1.92
C GLY A 101 32.67 -0.48 1.74
N THR A 102 33.82 -0.82 2.34
CA THR A 102 34.28 -2.21 2.45
C THR A 102 33.26 -3.04 3.22
N VAL A 103 32.83 -4.17 2.65
CA VAL A 103 31.96 -5.14 3.33
C VAL A 103 32.78 -5.86 4.40
N LEU A 104 32.41 -5.72 5.67
CA LEU A 104 33.13 -6.31 6.80
C LEU A 104 32.60 -7.71 7.16
N VAL A 105 31.27 -7.88 7.08
CA VAL A 105 30.54 -9.09 7.46
C VAL A 105 29.37 -9.27 6.50
N GLU A 106 29.11 -10.51 6.09
CA GLU A 106 27.95 -10.90 5.28
C GLU A 106 26.97 -11.72 6.11
N ILE A 107 25.68 -11.41 5.96
CA ILE A 107 24.55 -12.04 6.67
C ILE A 107 23.69 -12.76 5.63
N ASP A 108 23.16 -13.94 5.97
CA ASP A 108 22.25 -14.70 5.10
C ASP A 108 21.02 -13.86 4.72
N PRO A 109 20.81 -13.54 3.42
CA PRO A 109 19.69 -12.72 2.99
C PRO A 109 18.39 -13.53 2.79
N THR A 110 18.40 -14.85 2.95
CA THR A 110 17.31 -15.74 2.50
C THR A 110 15.97 -15.40 3.14
N ASP A 111 15.92 -15.25 4.47
CA ASP A 111 14.67 -14.90 5.19
C ASP A 111 14.13 -13.52 4.77
N TYR A 112 15.01 -12.55 4.52
CA TYR A 112 14.64 -11.22 4.03
C TYR A 112 14.13 -11.26 2.59
N GLN A 113 14.74 -12.06 1.71
CA GLN A 113 14.26 -12.26 0.34
C GLN A 113 12.86 -12.92 0.34
N VAL A 114 12.62 -13.90 1.22
CA VAL A 114 11.29 -14.52 1.39
C VAL A 114 10.28 -13.51 1.93
N ALA A 115 10.65 -12.68 2.91
CA ALA A 115 9.78 -11.63 3.44
C ALA A 115 9.41 -10.57 2.37
N VAL A 116 10.38 -10.14 1.56
CA VAL A 116 10.16 -9.24 0.42
C VAL A 116 9.26 -9.91 -0.63
N ALA A 117 9.52 -11.17 -1.00
CA ALA A 117 8.70 -11.89 -1.97
C ALA A 117 7.23 -12.05 -1.49
N GLN A 118 7.03 -12.37 -0.21
CA GLN A 118 5.69 -12.44 0.40
C GLN A 118 5.00 -11.06 0.41
N ALA A 119 5.73 -9.97 0.71
CA ALA A 119 5.19 -8.62 0.67
C ALA A 119 4.83 -8.18 -0.77
N GLN A 120 5.63 -8.57 -1.78
CA GLN A 120 5.32 -8.36 -3.20
C GLN A 120 4.06 -9.13 -3.63
N ALA A 121 3.93 -10.40 -3.23
CA ALA A 121 2.75 -11.23 -3.51
C ALA A 121 1.48 -10.65 -2.85
N ASN A 122 1.58 -10.22 -1.59
CA ASN A 122 0.49 -9.55 -0.88
C ASN A 122 0.05 -8.26 -1.58
N LEU A 123 1.00 -7.44 -2.06
CA LEU A 123 0.73 -6.23 -2.84
C LEU A 123 0.10 -6.53 -4.21
N ALA A 124 0.50 -7.62 -4.88
CA ALA A 124 -0.12 -8.05 -6.14
C ALA A 124 -1.58 -8.46 -5.93
N ASN A 125 -1.85 -9.28 -4.91
CA ASN A 125 -3.20 -9.72 -4.55
C ASN A 125 -4.12 -8.53 -4.20
N ALA A 126 -3.62 -7.56 -3.44
CA ALA A 126 -4.34 -6.32 -3.13
C ALA A 126 -4.68 -5.52 -4.41
N LYS A 127 -3.71 -5.36 -5.32
CA LYS A 127 -3.91 -4.66 -6.60
C LYS A 127 -4.98 -5.32 -7.46
N HIS A 128 -4.94 -6.65 -7.61
CA HIS A 128 -5.94 -7.38 -8.38
C HIS A 128 -7.34 -7.31 -7.75
N THR A 129 -7.42 -7.29 -6.42
CA THR A 129 -8.68 -7.07 -5.68
C THR A 129 -9.24 -5.67 -5.92
N ALA A 130 -8.40 -4.63 -5.88
CA ALA A 130 -8.82 -3.26 -6.19
C ALA A 130 -9.26 -3.11 -7.67
N GLN A 131 -8.55 -3.76 -8.59
CA GLN A 131 -8.89 -3.77 -10.03
C GLN A 131 -10.24 -4.42 -10.31
N SER A 132 -10.53 -5.60 -9.75
CA SER A 132 -11.81 -6.31 -9.97
C SER A 132 -13.01 -5.55 -9.40
N LEU A 133 -12.86 -4.97 -8.21
CA LEU A 133 -13.88 -4.09 -7.61
C LEU A 133 -14.10 -2.81 -8.44
N ASN A 134 -13.04 -2.24 -9.03
CA ASN A 134 -13.16 -1.07 -9.90
C ASN A 134 -13.91 -1.36 -11.21
N ILE A 135 -13.78 -2.57 -11.78
CA ILE A 135 -14.59 -3.03 -12.92
C ILE A 135 -16.06 -3.25 -12.51
N THR A 136 -16.31 -3.64 -11.25
CA THR A 136 -17.67 -3.86 -10.73
C THR A 136 -18.49 -2.56 -10.65
N VAL A 137 -17.87 -1.43 -10.27
CA VAL A 137 -18.56 -0.14 -10.11
C VAL A 137 -19.37 0.32 -11.33
N PRO A 138 -18.82 0.42 -12.56
CA PRO A 138 -19.60 0.83 -13.72
C PRO A 138 -20.71 -0.16 -14.06
N ILE A 139 -20.48 -1.47 -13.92
CA ILE A 139 -21.49 -2.52 -14.17
C ILE A 139 -22.69 -2.32 -13.22
N THR A 140 -22.44 -2.22 -11.91
CA THR A 140 -23.51 -1.95 -10.92
C THR A 140 -24.17 -0.59 -11.14
N SER A 141 -23.41 0.43 -11.59
CA SER A 141 -23.96 1.76 -11.87
C SER A 141 -24.92 1.75 -13.05
N VAL A 142 -24.57 1.04 -14.14
CA VAL A 142 -25.42 0.92 -15.34
C VAL A 142 -26.63 0.05 -15.04
N SER A 143 -26.47 -1.11 -14.39
CA SER A 143 -27.62 -1.95 -14.02
C SER A 143 -28.58 -1.23 -13.06
N THR A 144 -28.04 -0.42 -12.13
CA THR A 144 -28.84 0.45 -11.25
C THR A 144 -29.65 1.47 -12.05
N SER A 145 -29.02 2.20 -12.98
CA SER A 145 -29.75 3.19 -13.79
C SER A 145 -30.80 2.53 -14.68
N SER A 146 -30.49 1.40 -15.33
CA SER A 146 -31.46 0.68 -16.17
C SER A 146 -32.62 0.10 -15.36
N GLN A 147 -32.38 -0.35 -14.12
CA GLN A 147 -33.43 -0.85 -13.23
C GLN A 147 -34.33 0.27 -12.70
N LEU A 148 -33.77 1.46 -12.45
CA LEU A 148 -34.54 2.65 -12.08
C LEU A 148 -35.38 3.15 -13.25
N GLU A 149 -34.78 3.31 -14.44
CA GLU A 149 -35.45 3.72 -15.68
C GLU A 149 -36.62 2.79 -16.02
N SER A 150 -36.38 1.48 -15.98
CA SER A 150 -37.42 0.45 -16.22
C SER A 150 -38.54 0.51 -15.18
N ALA A 151 -38.23 0.89 -13.94
CA ALA A 151 -39.24 1.05 -12.89
C ALA A 151 -40.02 2.36 -13.04
N SER A 152 -39.41 3.46 -13.52
CA SER A 152 -40.11 4.71 -13.81
C SER A 152 -41.01 4.60 -15.04
N SER A 153 -40.58 3.91 -16.11
CA SER A 153 -41.49 3.57 -17.22
C SER A 153 -42.69 2.74 -16.74
N GLY A 154 -42.46 1.81 -15.80
CA GLY A 154 -43.55 1.06 -15.15
C GLY A 154 -44.54 1.91 -14.33
N ILE A 155 -44.12 3.08 -13.83
CA ILE A 155 -45.05 4.09 -13.25
C ILE A 155 -45.86 4.74 -14.35
N GLU A 156 -45.19 5.18 -15.42
CA GLU A 156 -45.80 5.88 -16.56
C GLU A 156 -46.86 5.00 -17.23
N ASP A 157 -46.51 3.76 -17.59
CA ASP A 157 -47.43 2.73 -18.11
C ASP A 157 -48.65 2.53 -17.18
N ALA A 158 -48.41 2.32 -15.88
CA ALA A 158 -49.48 2.08 -14.92
C ALA A 158 -50.37 3.33 -14.68
N SER A 159 -49.82 4.54 -14.87
CA SER A 159 -50.59 5.79 -14.80
C SER A 159 -51.43 6.03 -16.06
N ALA A 160 -50.94 5.61 -17.23
CA ALA A 160 -51.68 5.58 -18.48
C ALA A 160 -52.83 4.57 -18.41
N ASP A 161 -52.60 3.39 -17.82
CA ASP A 161 -53.61 2.36 -17.52
C ASP A 161 -54.77 2.93 -16.68
N VAL A 162 -54.46 3.66 -15.58
CA VAL A 162 -55.48 4.34 -14.75
C VAL A 162 -56.21 5.41 -15.55
N THR A 163 -55.49 6.23 -16.31
CA THR A 163 -56.09 7.30 -17.14
C THR A 163 -57.05 6.72 -18.19
N ALA A 164 -56.68 5.61 -18.84
CA ALA A 164 -57.51 4.92 -19.82
C ALA A 164 -58.77 4.33 -19.17
N ALA A 165 -58.64 3.71 -17.99
CA ALA A 165 -59.78 3.19 -17.23
C ALA A 165 -60.76 4.30 -16.78
N GLU A 166 -60.25 5.47 -16.39
CA GLU A 166 -61.07 6.64 -16.03
C GLU A 166 -61.80 7.23 -17.26
N LYS A 167 -61.18 7.23 -18.44
CA LYS A 167 -61.87 7.57 -19.71
C LYS A 167 -62.94 6.54 -20.08
N GLN A 168 -62.67 5.25 -19.86
CA GLN A 168 -63.65 4.20 -20.11
C GLN A 168 -64.86 4.31 -19.18
N LEU A 169 -64.67 4.57 -17.88
CA LEU A 169 -65.78 4.84 -16.96
C LEU A 169 -66.59 6.06 -17.42
N THR A 170 -65.93 7.15 -17.82
CA THR A 170 -66.60 8.35 -18.35
C THR A 170 -67.51 8.02 -19.55
N ALA A 171 -67.04 7.15 -20.46
CA ALA A 171 -67.81 6.72 -21.62
C ALA A 171 -68.99 5.78 -21.26
N VAL A 172 -68.85 4.93 -20.25
CA VAL A 172 -69.92 4.05 -19.76
C VAL A 172 -70.97 4.82 -18.95
N HIS A 173 -70.56 5.81 -18.15
CA HIS A 173 -71.46 6.70 -17.41
C HIS A 173 -72.42 7.43 -18.37
N ALA A 174 -71.92 7.97 -19.47
CA ALA A 174 -72.74 8.60 -20.51
C ALA A 174 -73.74 7.62 -21.18
N GLN A 175 -73.42 6.33 -21.27
CA GLN A 175 -74.35 5.30 -21.74
C GLN A 175 -75.45 5.00 -20.70
N LEU A 176 -75.12 5.06 -19.41
CA LEU A 176 -76.10 4.95 -18.34
C LEU A 176 -77.04 6.16 -18.29
N GLU A 177 -76.53 7.39 -18.41
CA GLU A 177 -77.36 8.61 -18.56
C GLU A 177 -78.30 8.49 -19.77
N GLN A 178 -77.80 8.00 -20.91
CA GLN A 178 -78.62 7.76 -22.10
C GLN A 178 -79.70 6.67 -21.86
N ALA A 179 -79.39 5.61 -21.12
CA ALA A 179 -80.36 4.58 -20.76
C ALA A 179 -81.45 5.14 -19.82
N GLN A 180 -81.06 5.94 -18.82
CA GLN A 180 -81.97 6.61 -17.88
C GLN A 180 -82.92 7.57 -18.61
N ALA A 181 -82.41 8.43 -19.50
CA ALA A 181 -83.23 9.35 -20.27
C ALA A 181 -84.25 8.63 -21.18
N ASN A 182 -83.89 7.46 -21.72
CA ASN A 182 -84.81 6.64 -22.50
C ASN A 182 -85.88 5.95 -21.65
N ASP A 183 -85.55 5.52 -20.43
CA ASP A 183 -86.55 4.95 -19.50
C ASP A 183 -87.53 6.01 -19.02
N VAL A 184 -87.07 7.18 -18.57
CA VAL A 184 -87.96 8.29 -18.13
C VAL A 184 -89.02 8.58 -19.20
N ARG A 185 -88.62 8.69 -20.47
CA ARG A 185 -89.56 8.85 -21.60
C ARG A 185 -90.54 7.68 -21.72
N ALA A 186 -90.08 6.44 -21.55
CA ALA A 186 -90.92 5.25 -21.62
C ALA A 186 -91.90 5.12 -20.43
N GLN A 187 -91.51 5.54 -19.22
CA GLN A 187 -92.40 5.61 -18.06
C GLN A 187 -93.45 6.71 -18.23
N ASP A 188 -93.08 7.89 -18.75
CA ASP A 188 -94.00 8.99 -19.06
C ASP A 188 -94.99 8.59 -20.17
N ASP A 189 -94.51 7.93 -21.23
CA ASP A 189 -95.36 7.37 -22.27
C ASP A 189 -96.35 6.32 -21.68
N LEU A 190 -95.87 5.40 -20.83
CA LEU A 190 -96.70 4.41 -20.14
C LEU A 190 -97.78 5.06 -19.25
N HIS A 191 -97.41 6.06 -18.44
CA HIS A 191 -98.32 6.79 -17.57
C HIS A 191 -99.38 7.55 -18.40
N ARG A 192 -98.97 8.20 -19.50
CA ARG A 192 -99.90 8.85 -20.44
C ARG A 192 -100.89 7.84 -21.04
N TYR A 193 -100.42 6.70 -21.54
CA TYR A 193 -101.30 5.68 -22.11
C TYR A 193 -102.21 5.01 -21.07
N LYS A 194 -101.79 4.89 -19.80
CA LYS A 194 -102.64 4.42 -18.71
C LYS A 194 -103.86 5.32 -18.52
N LEU A 195 -103.64 6.64 -18.45
CA LEU A 195 -104.73 7.62 -18.30
C LEU A 195 -105.69 7.62 -19.50
N LEU A 196 -105.18 7.37 -20.71
CA LEU A 196 -106.01 7.29 -21.93
C LEU A 196 -106.80 5.98 -22.02
N VAL A 197 -106.22 4.83 -21.64
CA VAL A 197 -106.90 3.53 -21.73
C VAL A 197 -108.02 3.40 -20.69
N ASP A 198 -107.84 3.98 -19.49
CA ASP A 198 -108.86 3.98 -18.44
C ASP A 198 -110.09 4.83 -18.82
N LYS A 199 -109.91 5.86 -19.65
CA LYS A 199 -111.00 6.61 -20.29
C LYS A 199 -111.56 5.96 -21.55
N ARG A 200 -110.96 4.87 -22.05
CA ARG A 200 -111.24 4.21 -23.34
C ARG A 200 -110.95 5.08 -24.57
N GLU A 201 -110.02 6.04 -24.45
CA GLU A 201 -109.57 6.92 -25.55
C GLU A 201 -108.54 6.23 -26.48
N VAL A 202 -107.93 5.11 -26.04
CA VAL A 202 -107.00 4.28 -26.83
C VAL A 202 -107.28 2.79 -26.65
N ALA A 203 -106.82 1.95 -27.59
CA ALA A 203 -106.94 0.50 -27.51
C ALA A 203 -105.99 -0.12 -26.46
N PRO A 204 -106.39 -1.18 -25.73
CA PRO A 204 -105.55 -1.83 -24.71
C PRO A 204 -104.16 -2.24 -25.19
N GLN A 205 -104.05 -2.74 -26.42
CA GLN A 205 -102.78 -3.13 -27.04
C GLN A 205 -101.72 -2.01 -27.05
N VAL A 206 -102.13 -0.73 -27.10
CA VAL A 206 -101.21 0.42 -27.05
C VAL A 206 -100.61 0.58 -25.66
N TYR A 207 -101.41 0.36 -24.61
CA TYR A 207 -100.93 0.34 -23.22
C TYR A 207 -100.02 -0.87 -22.96
N ASP A 208 -100.38 -2.06 -23.45
CA ASP A 208 -99.55 -3.26 -23.30
C ASP A 208 -98.18 -3.11 -24.01
N GLN A 209 -98.16 -2.49 -25.18
CA GLN A 209 -96.92 -2.16 -25.90
C GLN A 209 -96.07 -1.12 -25.13
N ALA A 210 -96.69 -0.11 -24.52
CA ALA A 210 -95.98 0.86 -23.67
C ALA A 210 -95.42 0.20 -22.41
N LEU A 211 -96.16 -0.72 -21.78
CA LEU A 211 -95.73 -1.50 -20.61
C LEU A 211 -94.53 -2.40 -20.96
N ALA A 212 -94.55 -3.04 -22.13
CA ALA A 212 -93.43 -3.82 -22.63
C ALA A 212 -92.20 -2.93 -22.90
N SER A 213 -92.40 -1.75 -23.48
CA SER A 213 -91.33 -0.77 -23.72
C SER A 213 -90.68 -0.30 -22.43
N ALA A 214 -91.47 0.09 -21.42
CA ALA A 214 -90.95 0.56 -20.13
C ALA A 214 -90.20 -0.55 -19.37
N LYS A 215 -90.71 -1.79 -19.37
CA LYS A 215 -89.98 -2.94 -18.80
C LYS A 215 -88.64 -3.18 -19.52
N SER A 216 -88.58 -2.97 -20.83
CA SER A 216 -87.37 -3.11 -21.63
C SER A 216 -86.33 -2.02 -21.34
N SER A 217 -86.76 -0.76 -21.17
CA SER A 217 -85.86 0.34 -20.81
C SER A 217 -85.34 0.23 -19.37
N THR A 218 -86.16 -0.25 -18.43
CA THR A 218 -85.72 -0.46 -17.04
C THR A 218 -84.67 -1.59 -16.97
N ALA A 219 -84.84 -2.65 -17.79
CA ALA A 219 -83.82 -3.68 -17.96
C ALA A 219 -82.53 -3.14 -18.62
N ALA A 220 -82.64 -2.16 -19.54
CA ALA A 220 -81.48 -1.51 -20.13
C ALA A 220 -80.70 -0.64 -19.14
N ILE A 221 -81.36 0.06 -18.19
CA ILE A 221 -80.67 0.73 -17.07
C ILE A 221 -79.89 -0.30 -16.24
N ALA A 222 -80.51 -1.43 -15.88
CA ALA A 222 -79.85 -2.45 -15.07
C ALA A 222 -78.60 -3.03 -15.77
N ALA A 223 -78.65 -3.22 -17.09
CA ALA A 223 -77.49 -3.62 -17.89
C ALA A 223 -76.40 -2.53 -17.96
N ALA A 224 -76.78 -1.26 -18.14
CA ALA A 224 -75.83 -0.15 -18.18
C ALA A 224 -75.15 0.09 -16.82
N SER A 225 -75.87 -0.03 -15.72
CA SER A 225 -75.33 0.07 -14.36
C SER A 225 -74.38 -1.10 -14.04
N ALA A 226 -74.69 -2.32 -14.49
CA ALA A 226 -73.76 -3.46 -14.37
C ALA A 226 -72.45 -3.23 -15.15
N ASN A 227 -72.51 -2.59 -16.34
CA ASN A 227 -71.32 -2.19 -17.09
C ASN A 227 -70.52 -1.09 -16.37
N GLU A 228 -71.19 -0.15 -15.71
CA GLU A 228 -70.55 0.91 -14.92
C GLU A 228 -69.77 0.32 -13.74
N SER A 229 -70.40 -0.54 -12.92
CA SER A 229 -69.70 -1.23 -11.82
C SER A 229 -68.55 -2.13 -12.29
N ALA A 230 -68.60 -2.65 -13.51
CA ALA A 230 -67.46 -3.34 -14.12
C ALA A 230 -66.32 -2.38 -14.48
N ALA A 231 -66.62 -1.19 -15.02
CA ALA A 231 -65.63 -0.14 -15.30
C ALA A 231 -64.96 0.40 -14.01
N GLU A 232 -65.72 0.56 -12.92
CA GLU A 232 -65.16 0.89 -11.60
C GLU A 232 -64.17 -0.18 -11.11
N GLN A 233 -64.48 -1.47 -11.29
CA GLN A 233 -63.57 -2.56 -10.95
C GLN A 233 -62.28 -2.53 -11.78
N PHE A 234 -62.34 -2.16 -13.06
CA PHE A 234 -61.14 -1.95 -13.88
C PHE A 234 -60.27 -0.79 -13.36
N ILE A 235 -60.86 0.32 -12.90
CA ILE A 235 -60.10 1.42 -12.26
C ILE A 235 -59.42 0.93 -10.98
N GLN A 236 -60.10 0.15 -10.14
CA GLN A 236 -59.48 -0.41 -8.93
C GLN A 236 -58.30 -1.35 -9.26
N GLN A 237 -58.42 -2.16 -10.32
CA GLN A 237 -57.32 -3.00 -10.81
C GLN A 237 -56.14 -2.15 -11.34
N ALA A 238 -56.40 -1.11 -12.13
CA ALA A 238 -55.36 -0.20 -12.64
C ALA A 238 -54.64 0.54 -11.49
N ARG A 239 -55.38 1.05 -10.49
CA ARG A 239 -54.80 1.68 -9.29
C ARG A 239 -53.99 0.68 -8.44
N SER A 240 -54.38 -0.59 -8.42
CA SER A 240 -53.57 -1.66 -7.81
C SER A 240 -52.25 -1.89 -8.55
N ARG A 241 -52.26 -1.89 -9.91
CA ARG A 241 -51.03 -1.96 -10.73
C ARG A 241 -50.11 -0.78 -10.48
N LEU A 242 -50.65 0.44 -10.45
CA LEU A 242 -49.89 1.67 -10.15
C LEU A 242 -49.26 1.62 -8.74
N THR A 243 -49.98 1.06 -7.75
CA THR A 243 -49.44 0.86 -6.40
C THR A 243 -48.29 -0.14 -6.38
N GLN A 244 -48.38 -1.24 -7.15
CA GLN A 244 -47.29 -2.20 -7.32
C GLN A 244 -46.08 -1.59 -8.05
N ALA A 245 -46.32 -0.80 -9.09
CA ALA A 245 -45.27 -0.07 -9.80
C ALA A 245 -44.53 0.91 -8.87
N ALA A 246 -45.27 1.64 -8.03
CA ALA A 246 -44.70 2.54 -7.01
C ALA A 246 -43.82 1.80 -5.99
N ALA A 247 -44.22 0.59 -5.56
CA ALA A 247 -43.39 -0.26 -4.71
C ALA A 247 -42.11 -0.75 -5.42
N ASN A 248 -42.20 -1.08 -6.71
CA ASN A 248 -41.04 -1.47 -7.53
C ASN A 248 -40.07 -0.30 -7.72
N HIS A 249 -40.56 0.90 -8.04
CA HIS A 249 -39.74 2.13 -8.18
C HIS A 249 -39.02 2.47 -6.87
N LYS A 250 -39.75 2.50 -5.74
CA LYS A 250 -39.17 2.73 -4.41
C LYS A 250 -38.10 1.70 -4.03
N SER A 251 -38.19 0.49 -4.57
CA SER A 251 -37.14 -0.53 -4.40
C SER A 251 -35.91 -0.21 -5.26
N ALA A 252 -36.11 0.24 -6.50
CA ALA A 252 -35.02 0.66 -7.40
C ALA A 252 -34.29 1.94 -6.94
N GLU A 253 -34.99 2.86 -6.25
CA GLU A 253 -34.42 4.06 -5.59
C GLU A 253 -33.28 3.74 -4.59
N THR A 254 -33.18 2.49 -4.11
CA THR A 254 -32.06 2.06 -3.24
C THR A 254 -30.75 1.82 -4.01
N GLY A 255 -30.80 1.61 -5.32
CA GLY A 255 -29.65 1.27 -6.15
C GLY A 255 -28.48 2.28 -6.08
N PRO A 256 -28.71 3.61 -6.11
CA PRO A 256 -27.66 4.61 -5.88
C PRO A 256 -26.89 4.43 -4.55
N GLN A 257 -27.53 3.89 -3.51
CA GLN A 257 -26.88 3.55 -2.24
C GLN A 257 -26.02 2.27 -2.36
N GLN A 258 -26.47 1.30 -3.16
CA GLN A 258 -25.67 0.12 -3.52
C GLN A 258 -24.44 0.49 -4.37
N VAL A 259 -24.57 1.46 -5.27
CA VAL A 259 -23.45 2.04 -6.05
C VAL A 259 -22.48 2.79 -5.12
N SER A 260 -22.96 3.60 -4.18
CA SER A 260 -22.08 4.33 -3.24
C SER A 260 -21.35 3.38 -2.28
N SER A 261 -22.01 2.31 -1.81
CA SER A 261 -21.40 1.19 -1.08
C SER A 261 -20.31 0.49 -1.89
N THR A 262 -20.55 0.21 -3.17
CA THR A 262 -19.54 -0.42 -4.05
C THR A 262 -18.34 0.52 -4.28
N ARG A 263 -18.58 1.83 -4.47
CA ARG A 263 -17.52 2.86 -4.53
C ARG A 263 -16.78 3.05 -3.20
N ALA A 264 -17.39 2.75 -2.05
CA ALA A 264 -16.71 2.73 -0.76
C ALA A 264 -15.79 1.51 -0.63
N ARG A 265 -16.24 0.31 -1.06
CA ARG A 265 -15.41 -0.90 -1.11
C ARG A 265 -14.19 -0.76 -2.02
N VAL A 266 -14.32 -0.11 -3.19
CA VAL A 266 -13.16 0.23 -4.05
C VAL A 266 -12.15 1.13 -3.31
N ARG A 267 -12.60 2.19 -2.63
CA ARG A 267 -11.71 3.07 -1.85
C ARG A 267 -11.01 2.33 -0.71
N ALA A 268 -11.68 1.41 -0.03
CA ALA A 268 -11.07 0.56 1.00
C ALA A 268 -10.00 -0.39 0.41
N ALA A 269 -10.26 -0.99 -0.76
CA ALA A 269 -9.28 -1.84 -1.44
C ALA A 269 -8.04 -1.06 -1.93
N ILE A 270 -8.22 0.20 -2.39
CA ILE A 270 -7.12 1.10 -2.73
C ILE A 270 -6.29 1.44 -1.47
N ALA A 271 -6.93 1.65 -0.32
CA ALA A 271 -6.22 1.88 0.93
C ALA A 271 -5.39 0.65 1.39
N ASP A 272 -5.92 -0.57 1.21
CA ASP A 272 -5.14 -1.80 1.45
C ASP A 272 -3.92 -1.90 0.51
N VAL A 273 -4.07 -1.56 -0.79
CA VAL A 273 -2.94 -1.50 -1.74
C VAL A 273 -1.82 -0.58 -1.26
N GLU A 274 -2.15 0.60 -0.73
CA GLU A 274 -1.14 1.50 -0.17
C GLU A 274 -0.54 0.95 1.14
N GLN A 275 -1.33 0.30 2.00
CA GLN A 275 -0.84 -0.39 3.18
C GLN A 275 0.14 -1.53 2.81
N ARG A 276 -0.17 -2.35 1.80
CA ARG A 276 0.74 -3.40 1.31
C ARG A 276 1.99 -2.82 0.65
N ARG A 277 1.90 -1.64 0.00
CA ARG A 277 3.06 -0.93 -0.53
C ARG A 277 3.98 -0.46 0.59
N ALA A 278 3.44 0.10 1.67
CA ALA A 278 4.23 0.49 2.84
C ALA A 278 4.87 -0.73 3.53
N MET A 279 4.15 -1.86 3.65
CA MET A 279 4.71 -3.12 4.16
C MET A 279 5.86 -3.65 3.29
N LEU A 280 5.74 -3.57 1.95
CA LEU A 280 6.81 -3.93 1.03
C LEU A 280 8.02 -3.00 1.18
N GLN A 281 7.81 -1.69 1.29
CA GLN A 281 8.90 -0.74 1.51
C GLN A 281 9.62 -1.01 2.83
N GLN A 282 8.90 -1.34 3.92
CA GLN A 282 9.53 -1.74 5.18
C GLN A 282 10.33 -3.04 5.02
N ALA A 283 9.80 -4.04 4.31
CA ALA A 283 10.51 -5.29 4.04
C ALA A 283 11.76 -5.10 3.14
N GLN A 284 11.83 -4.02 2.36
CA GLN A 284 13.00 -3.64 1.55
C GLN A 284 14.00 -2.72 2.27
N LEU A 285 13.67 -2.25 3.47
CA LEU A 285 14.55 -1.42 4.33
C LEU A 285 15.21 -2.22 5.47
N ASN A 286 14.77 -3.47 5.65
CA ASN A 286 15.33 -4.46 6.56
C ASN A 286 16.36 -5.31 5.80
#